data_AF-A0A955PSH8-F1
#
_entry.id   AF-A0A955PSH8-F1
#
_cell.length_a   1.000
_cell.length_b   1.000
_cell.length_c   1.000
_cell.angle_alpha   90.00
_cell.angle_beta   90.00
_cell.angle_gamma   90.00
#
_symmetry.space_group_name_H-M   'P 1'
#
loop_
_entity.id
_entity.type
_entity.pdbx_description
1 polymer ?
#
loop_
_entity_poly.entity_id
_entity_poly.type
_entity_poly.pdbx_seq_one_letter_code
_entity_poly.pdbx_strand_id
1 'polypeptide(L)' 'MQRYLPTLVFILTLVSNLTNDTIPAQAKEGLPPNFVVIFTDDLGYGDLGCYGHPTIRTPQLDRMAEEGVRLTSFY' A
#
# COMPACT_ATOMS: atom_id res chain seq x y z
N MET A 1 -36.28 -19.83 -32.19
CA MET A 1 -34.89 -19.39 -31.91
C MET A 1 -34.72 -18.57 -30.60
N GLN A 2 -35.77 -18.21 -29.86
CA GLN A 2 -35.65 -17.36 -28.66
C GLN A 2 -35.37 -18.11 -27.33
N ARG A 3 -35.50 -19.44 -27.28
CA ARG A 3 -35.41 -20.23 -26.03
C ARG A 3 -33.98 -20.45 -25.50
N TYR A 4 -32.96 -20.32 -26.35
CA TYR A 4 -31.55 -20.52 -25.98
C TYR A 4 -30.82 -19.22 -25.61
N LEU A 5 -31.43 -18.06 -25.86
CA LEU A 5 -30.86 -16.74 -25.60
C LEU A 5 -30.50 -16.50 -24.11
N PRO A 6 -31.35 -16.82 -23.11
CA PRO A 6 -30.99 -16.58 -21.71
C PRO A 6 -29.86 -17.48 -21.23
N THR A 7 -29.79 -18.72 -21.72
CA THR A 7 -28.71 -19.66 -21.38
C THR A 7 -27.36 -19.18 -21.90
N LEU A 8 -27.34 -18.60 -23.10
CA LEU A 8 -26.12 -18.08 -23.72
C LEU A 8 -25.62 -16.79 -23.04
N VAL A 9 -26.54 -15.91 -22.64
CA VAL A 9 -26.23 -14.71 -21.82
C VAL A 9 -25.69 -15.11 -20.45
N PHE A 10 -26.28 -16.12 -19.81
CA PHE A 10 -25.84 -16.63 -18.51
C PHE A 10 -24.42 -17.23 -18.56
N ILE A 11 -24.11 -18.00 -19.61
CA ILE A 11 -22.76 -18.54 -19.84
C ILE A 11 -21.75 -17.41 -20.05
N LEU A 12 -22.11 -16.38 -20.84
CA LEU A 12 -21.24 -15.24 -21.11
C LEU A 12 -20.93 -14.43 -19.84
N THR A 13 -21.94 -14.21 -18.99
CA THR A 13 -21.74 -13.53 -17.70
C THR A 13 -20.92 -14.36 -16.71
N LEU A 14 -21.09 -15.69 -16.70
CA LEU A 14 -20.29 -16.59 -15.87
C LEU A 14 -18.80 -16.54 -16.27
N VAL A 15 -18.50 -16.57 -17.58
CA VAL A 15 -17.13 -16.52 -18.10
C VAL A 15 -16.45 -15.18 -17.78
N SER A 16 -17.19 -14.07 -17.82
CA SER A 16 -16.66 -12.73 -17.55
C SER A 16 -16.19 -12.56 -16.10
N ASN A 17 -16.84 -13.23 -15.15
CA ASN A 17 -16.46 -13.20 -13.73
C ASN A 17 -15.22 -14.07 -13.43
N LEU A 18 -14.89 -15.04 -14.29
CA LEU A 18 -13.67 -15.84 -14.17
C LEU A 18 -12.42 -15.10 -14.69
N THR A 19 -12.57 -14.05 -15.49
CA THR A 19 -11.46 -13.30 -16.10
C THR A 19 -11.10 -12.00 -15.39
N ASN A 20 -11.71 -11.71 -14.24
CA ASN A 20 -11.31 -10.60 -13.36
C ASN A 20 -10.03 -10.94 -12.57
N ASP A 21 -9.08 -11.61 -13.20
CA ASP A 21 -7.72 -11.67 -12.71
C ASP A 21 -7.19 -10.22 -12.72
N THR A 22 -7.17 -9.65 -11.52
CA THR A 22 -6.51 -8.39 -11.19
C THR A 22 -5.17 -8.36 -11.90
N ILE A 23 -5.00 -7.45 -12.86
CA ILE A 23 -3.72 -7.19 -13.51
C ILE A 23 -2.70 -7.01 -12.39
N PRO A 24 -1.75 -7.94 -12.20
CA PRO A 24 -0.77 -7.77 -11.15
C PRO A 24 0.02 -6.51 -11.51
N ALA A 25 0.15 -5.59 -10.56
CA ALA A 25 1.05 -4.47 -10.72
C ALA A 25 2.41 -5.04 -11.09
N GLN A 26 2.84 -4.82 -12.33
CA GLN A 26 4.08 -5.38 -12.83
C GLN A 26 5.21 -4.75 -12.02
N ALA A 27 5.71 -5.49 -11.03
CA ALA A 27 6.94 -5.16 -10.36
C ALA A 27 7.99 -5.03 -11.47
N LYS A 28 8.56 -3.84 -11.63
CA LYS A 28 9.63 -3.62 -12.61
C LYS A 28 10.87 -4.37 -12.12
N GLU A 29 10.92 -5.67 -12.41
CA GLU A 29 12.08 -6.51 -12.13
C GLU A 29 13.31 -5.90 -12.81
N GLY A 30 14.37 -5.70 -12.03
CA GLY A 30 15.67 -5.22 -12.53
C GLY A 30 15.87 -3.70 -12.53
N LEU A 31 14.90 -2.87 -12.11
CA LEU A 31 15.21 -1.48 -11.81
C LEU A 31 15.84 -1.36 -10.41
N PRO A 32 16.87 -0.51 -10.24
CA PRO A 32 17.36 -0.19 -8.90
C PRO A 32 16.24 0.47 -8.08
N PRO A 33 16.24 0.28 -6.75
CA PRO A 33 15.29 0.96 -5.89
C PRO A 33 15.50 2.48 -5.97
N ASN A 34 14.41 3.23 -5.86
CA ASN A 34 14.50 4.67 -5.67
C ASN A 34 14.88 4.94 -4.20
N PHE A 35 15.76 5.91 -3.97
CA PHE A 35 16.16 6.31 -2.63
C PHE A 35 15.71 7.75 -2.37
N VAL A 36 14.95 7.94 -1.30
CA VAL A 36 14.45 9.25 -0.87
C VAL A 36 14.92 9.48 0.56
N VAL A 37 15.63 10.60 0.78
CA VAL A 37 16.05 11.02 2.12
C VAL A 37 15.14 12.16 2.56
N ILE A 38 14.48 11.96 3.70
CA ILE A 38 13.76 13.02 4.40
C ILE A 38 14.60 13.36 5.62
N PHE A 39 15.06 14.60 5.68
CA PHE A 39 15.85 15.11 6.80
C PHE A 39 15.13 16.31 7.41
N THR A 40 15.04 16.32 8.73
CA THR A 40 14.32 17.33 9.50
C THR A 40 15.28 18.05 10.43
N ASP A 41 15.20 19.37 10.44
CA ASP A 41 15.95 20.21 11.38
C ASP A 41 15.29 20.20 12.77
N ASP A 42 16.10 20.19 13.82
CA ASP A 42 15.67 20.26 15.23
C ASP A 42 14.53 19.31 15.67
N LEU A 43 14.39 18.14 15.02
CA LEU A 43 13.38 17.14 15.42
C LEU A 43 13.84 16.36 16.66
N GLY A 44 13.17 16.56 17.78
CA GLY A 44 13.43 15.86 19.03
C GLY A 44 12.87 14.43 19.06
N TYR A 45 13.48 13.58 19.89
CA TYR A 45 13.02 12.20 20.12
C TYR A 45 11.55 12.13 20.54
N GLY A 46 11.11 13.08 21.38
CA GLY A 46 9.77 13.13 21.92
C GLY A 46 8.73 13.76 20.99
N ASP A 47 9.06 14.18 19.78
CA ASP A 47 8.14 14.94 18.91
C ASP A 47 7.24 14.06 18.04
N LEU A 48 7.61 12.79 17.83
CA LEU A 48 6.84 11.87 16.99
C LEU A 48 5.87 11.03 17.81
N GLY A 49 4.67 10.80 17.26
CA GLY A 49 3.67 9.90 17.85
C GLY A 49 4.21 8.49 18.04
N CYS A 50 5.02 8.01 17.10
CA CYS A 50 5.65 6.70 17.17
C CYS A 50 6.63 6.55 18.37
N TYR A 51 7.18 7.64 18.91
CA TYR A 51 7.97 7.66 20.14
C TYR A 51 7.15 7.95 21.41
N GLY A 52 5.82 8.04 21.28
CA GLY A 52 4.90 8.19 22.41
C GLY A 52 4.52 9.63 22.73
N HIS A 53 4.69 10.57 21.78
CA HIS A 53 4.24 11.94 21.99
C HIS A 53 2.72 12.01 22.28
N PRO A 54 2.26 12.75 23.32
CA PRO A 54 0.88 12.66 23.80
C PRO A 54 -0.18 13.36 22.92
N THR A 55 0.20 14.36 22.12
CA THR A 55 -0.77 15.22 21.38
C THR A 55 -0.45 15.50 19.92
N ILE A 56 0.81 15.76 19.55
CA ILE A 56 1.29 15.82 18.16
C ILE A 56 0.99 14.49 17.44
N ARG A 57 0.35 14.60 16.27
CA ARG A 57 -0.04 13.46 15.44
C ARG A 57 0.83 13.42 14.19
N THR A 58 1.57 12.32 14.00
CA THR A 58 2.47 12.13 12.85
C THR A 58 2.09 10.88 12.06
N PRO A 59 0.83 10.73 11.60
CA PRO A 59 0.31 9.45 11.14
C PRO A 59 1.08 8.84 9.95
N GLN A 60 1.68 9.67 9.08
CA GLN A 60 2.52 9.18 7.99
C GLN A 60 3.85 8.61 8.51
N LEU A 61 4.51 9.29 9.46
CA LEU A 61 5.76 8.82 10.06
C LEU A 61 5.52 7.63 10.99
N ASP A 62 4.38 7.61 11.69
CA ASP A 62 3.96 6.49 12.54
C ASP A 62 3.75 5.23 11.69
N ARG A 63 3.07 5.37 10.55
CA ARG A 63 2.91 4.28 9.58
C ARG A 63 4.26 3.83 8.99
N MET A 64 5.15 4.76 8.64
CA MET A 64 6.49 4.42 8.15
C MET A 64 7.31 3.66 9.20
N ALA A 65 7.15 3.99 10.49
CA ALA A 65 7.80 3.26 11.59
C ALA A 65 7.21 1.86 11.81
N GLU A 66 5.91 1.68 11.56
CA GLU A 66 5.21 0.38 11.67
C GLU A 66 5.50 -0.54 10.49
N GLU A 67 5.48 -0.01 9.27
CA GLU A 67 5.75 -0.77 8.03
C GLU A 67 7.24 -0.99 7.77
N GLY A 68 8.11 -0.23 8.44
CA GLY A 68 9.55 -0.19 8.21
C GLY A 68 10.37 -0.58 9.43
N VAL A 69 11.56 0.03 9.52
CA VAL A 69 12.49 -0.15 10.65
C VAL A 69 12.62 1.18 11.39
N ARG A 70 12.33 1.16 12.69
CA ARG A 70 12.52 2.29 13.58
C ARG A 70 13.74 2.09 14.47
N LEU A 71 14.66 3.05 14.47
CA LEU A 71 15.84 3.06 15.34
C LEU A 71 15.53 3.88 16.59
N THR A 72 15.63 3.26 17.78
CA THR A 72 15.22 3.88 19.05
C THR A 72 16.38 4.37 19.92
N SER A 73 17.62 4.14 19.49
CA SER A 73 18.84 4.52 20.19
C SER A 73 19.84 5.07 19.18
N PHE A 74 19.84 6.39 19.03
CA PHE A 74 20.73 7.13 18.13
C PHE A 74 21.09 8.45 18.84
N TYR A 75 22.37 8.83 18.82
CA TYR A 75 22.93 10.02 19.45
C TYR A 75 23.81 10.77 18.46
#